data_AF-A0A257AHH1-F1
#
_entry.id   AF-A0A257AHH1-F1
#
_cell.length_a   1.000
_cell.length_b   1.000
_cell.length_c   1.000
_cell.angle_alpha   90.00
_cell.angle_beta   90.00
_cell.angle_gamma   90.00
#
_symmetry.space_group_name_H-M   'P 1'
#
loop_
_entity.id
_entity.type
_entity.pdbx_description
1 polymer ?
#
loop_
_entity_poly.entity_id
_entity_poly.type
_entity_poly.pdbx_seq_one_letter_code
_entity_poly.pdbx_strand_id
1 'polypeptide(L)'
;MDDVNELREKIAYMLATAYRRVDWKKMGSRSAYDVFAHRVKVAGYMNTVAKFVEKLCHGLHLQSINIDPDELLYLEEKRDEALRMLREETVLLVLMAAKKAKELKINKKFER
;
A
#
# COMPACT_ATOMS: atom_id res chain seq x y z
N MET A 1 4.82 22.49 0.36
CA MET A 1 5.60 21.32 -0.11
C MET A 1 5.47 20.14 0.87
N ASP A 2 4.95 20.38 2.08
CA ASP A 2 4.79 19.36 3.13
C ASP A 2 3.60 18.40 2.91
N ASP A 3 2.47 18.87 2.38
CA ASP A 3 1.23 18.06 2.19
C ASP A 3 1.42 16.85 1.24
N VAL A 4 2.17 17.04 0.15
CA VAL A 4 2.42 15.98 -0.85
C VAL A 4 3.28 14.84 -0.28
N ASN A 5 4.29 15.18 0.53
CA ASN A 5 5.15 14.17 1.14
C ASN A 5 4.42 13.44 2.27
N GLU A 6 3.59 14.14 3.04
CA GLU A 6 2.71 13.51 4.02
C GLU A 6 1.77 12.50 3.36
N LEU A 7 1.13 12.88 2.25
CA LEU A 7 0.23 11.99 1.52
C LEU A 7 0.96 10.74 1.01
N ARG A 8 2.18 10.89 0.46
CA ARG A 8 3.02 9.74 0.06
C ARG A 8 3.34 8.82 1.23
N GLU A 9 3.68 9.38 2.39
CA GLU A 9 3.99 8.60 3.59
C GLU A 9 2.77 7.80 4.09
N LYS A 10 1.57 8.39 4.04
CA LYS A 10 0.32 7.72 4.41
C LYS A 10 -0.05 6.61 3.41
N ILE A 11 0.08 6.87 2.11
CA ILE A 11 -0.10 5.84 1.07
C ILE A 11 0.91 4.70 1.26
N ALA A 12 2.18 5.03 1.47
CA ALA A 12 3.24 4.05 1.69
C ALA A 12 2.97 3.21 2.95
N TYR A 13 2.48 3.82 4.02
CA TYR A 13 2.05 3.12 5.23
C TYR A 13 0.91 2.15 4.95
N MET A 14 -0.16 2.59 4.28
CA MET A 14 -1.27 1.72 3.87
C MET A 14 -0.76 0.52 3.05
N LEU A 15 0.06 0.76 2.03
CA LEU A 15 0.64 -0.29 1.20
C LEU A 15 1.55 -1.23 2.00
N ALA A 16 2.31 -0.72 2.96
CA ALA A 16 3.17 -1.54 3.83
C ALA A 16 2.37 -2.53 4.67
N THR A 17 1.18 -2.14 5.14
CA THR A 17 0.29 -3.05 5.90
C THR A 17 -0.17 -4.23 5.04
N ALA A 18 -0.40 -4.00 3.74
CA ALA A 18 -0.70 -5.06 2.76
C ALA A 18 0.55 -5.91 2.50
N TYR A 19 1.66 -5.26 2.10
CA TYR A 19 2.90 -5.89 1.67
C TYR A 19 3.44 -6.91 2.68
N ARG A 20 3.36 -6.57 3.98
CA ARG A 20 3.81 -7.44 5.07
C ARG A 20 2.96 -8.71 5.23
N ARG A 21 1.69 -8.66 4.86
CA ARG A 21 0.74 -9.78 5.01
C ARG A 21 0.81 -10.76 3.84
N VAL A 22 1.37 -10.36 2.70
CA VAL A 22 1.45 -11.21 1.51
C VAL A 22 2.39 -12.37 1.75
N ASP A 23 1.93 -13.58 1.43
CA ASP A 23 2.78 -14.77 1.33
C ASP A 23 3.53 -14.77 -0.01
N TRP A 24 4.67 -14.09 -0.05
CA TRP A 24 5.47 -13.95 -1.27
C TRP A 24 5.94 -15.28 -1.86
N LYS A 25 6.05 -16.34 -1.06
CA LYS A 25 6.44 -17.68 -1.57
C LYS A 25 5.34 -18.28 -2.45
N LYS A 26 4.07 -17.97 -2.17
CA LYS A 26 2.91 -18.46 -2.94
C LYS A 26 2.60 -17.62 -4.18
N MET A 27 3.14 -16.40 -4.27
CA MET A 27 2.87 -15.49 -5.39
C MET A 27 3.68 -15.80 -6.66
N GLY A 28 4.60 -16.76 -6.60
CA GLY A 28 5.36 -17.26 -7.74
C GLY A 28 6.82 -16.80 -7.77
N SER A 29 7.50 -17.00 -8.90
CA SER A 29 8.94 -16.77 -9.08
C SER A 29 9.31 -15.33 -9.45
N ARG A 30 8.34 -14.47 -9.74
CA ARG A 30 8.59 -13.07 -10.07
C ARG A 30 8.98 -12.28 -8.82
N SER A 31 9.71 -11.18 -9.02
CA SER A 31 10.06 -10.26 -7.95
C SER A 31 8.82 -9.79 -7.19
N ALA A 32 8.87 -9.83 -5.86
CA ALA A 32 7.82 -9.31 -5.00
C ALA A 32 7.46 -7.86 -5.33
N TYR A 33 8.47 -7.05 -5.67
CA TYR A 33 8.29 -5.66 -6.06
C TYR A 33 7.48 -5.52 -7.35
N ASP A 34 7.79 -6.32 -8.38
CA ASP A 34 7.11 -6.25 -9.68
C ASP A 34 5.66 -6.71 -9.57
N VAL A 35 5.43 -7.81 -8.84
CA VAL A 35 4.09 -8.33 -8.57
C VAL A 35 3.28 -7.29 -7.81
N PHE A 36 3.84 -6.72 -6.74
CA PHE A 36 3.13 -5.73 -5.94
C PHE A 36 2.86 -4.46 -6.73
N ALA A 37 3.84 -3.92 -7.45
CA ALA A 37 3.68 -2.73 -8.29
C ALA A 37 2.59 -2.93 -9.34
N HIS A 38 2.56 -4.09 -10.00
CA HIS A 38 1.50 -4.40 -10.95
C HIS A 38 0.11 -4.41 -10.28
N ARG A 39 -0.03 -5.04 -9.10
CA ARG A 39 -1.31 -5.06 -8.36
C ARG A 39 -1.74 -3.68 -7.89
N VAL A 40 -0.82 -2.88 -7.37
CA VAL A 40 -1.08 -1.49 -6.97
C VAL A 40 -1.51 -0.65 -8.17
N LYS A 41 -0.80 -0.75 -9.30
CA LYS A 41 -1.15 0.02 -10.51
C LYS A 41 -2.53 -0.35 -11.04
N VAL A 42 -2.87 -1.64 -11.09
CA VAL A 42 -4.20 -2.10 -11.52
C VAL A 42 -5.29 -1.61 -10.55
N ALA A 43 -5.05 -1.66 -9.24
CA ALA A 43 -5.99 -1.16 -8.25
C ALA A 43 -6.11 0.38 -8.28
N GLY A 44 -5.07 1.11 -8.68
CA GLY A 44 -5.05 2.58 -8.75
C GLY A 44 -6.07 3.21 -9.70
N TYR A 45 -6.70 2.40 -10.57
CA TYR A 45 -7.79 2.83 -11.46
C TYR A 45 -9.19 2.70 -10.83
N MET A 46 -9.29 2.32 -9.55
CA MET A 46 -10.58 2.32 -8.85
C MET A 46 -11.06 3.75 -8.57
N ASN A 47 -12.38 3.90 -8.32
CA ASN A 47 -13.01 5.20 -8.14
C ASN A 47 -12.98 5.72 -6.70
N THR A 48 -12.51 4.94 -5.73
CA THR A 48 -12.36 5.32 -4.31
C THR A 48 -11.16 4.61 -3.71
N VAL A 49 -10.60 5.14 -2.62
CA VAL A 49 -9.48 4.51 -1.90
C VAL A 49 -9.95 3.22 -1.23
N ALA A 50 -11.19 3.17 -0.72
CA ALA A 50 -11.78 1.93 -0.21
C ALA A 50 -11.82 0.81 -1.27
N LYS A 51 -12.31 1.12 -2.49
CA LYS A 51 -12.34 0.16 -3.61
C LYS A 51 -10.93 -0.22 -4.08
N PHE A 52 -9.99 0.72 -4.03
CA PHE A 52 -8.58 0.44 -4.27
C PHE A 52 -8.08 -0.65 -3.30
N VAL A 53 -8.34 -0.50 -2.00
CA VAL A 53 -7.91 -1.48 -0.98
C VAL A 53 -8.55 -2.84 -1.21
N GLU A 54 -9.84 -2.92 -1.51
CA GLU A 54 -10.52 -4.17 -1.85
C GLU A 54 -9.88 -4.85 -3.06
N LYS A 55 -9.67 -4.09 -4.16
CA LYS A 55 -9.07 -4.60 -5.38
C LYS A 55 -7.64 -5.09 -5.16
N LEU A 56 -6.86 -4.35 -4.36
CA LEU A 56 -5.50 -4.71 -3.99
C LEU A 56 -5.48 -6.00 -3.16
N CYS A 57 -6.33 -6.11 -2.13
CA CYS A 57 -6.45 -7.31 -1.30
C CYS A 57 -6.75 -8.54 -2.14
N HIS A 58 -7.76 -8.46 -3.02
CA HIS A 58 -8.10 -9.54 -3.94
C HIS A 58 -6.93 -9.92 -4.85
N GLY A 59 -6.22 -8.94 -5.42
CA GLY A 59 -5.06 -9.18 -6.29
C GLY A 59 -3.86 -9.83 -5.59
N LEU A 60 -3.82 -9.75 -4.26
CA LEU A 60 -2.76 -10.30 -3.40
C LEU A 60 -3.18 -11.54 -2.62
N HIS A 61 -4.39 -12.06 -2.87
CA HIS A 61 -4.98 -13.17 -2.10
C HIS A 61 -5.08 -12.88 -0.59
N LEU A 62 -5.34 -11.62 -0.24
CA LEU A 62 -5.62 -11.18 1.13
C LEU A 62 -7.12 -10.95 1.30
N GLN A 63 -7.64 -11.24 2.50
CA GLN A 63 -9.01 -10.87 2.87
C GLN A 63 -9.13 -9.41 3.30
N SER A 64 -8.08 -8.88 3.94
CA SER A 64 -8.04 -7.50 4.44
C SER A 64 -6.61 -7.06 4.76
N ILE A 65 -6.46 -5.75 4.97
CA ILE A 65 -5.27 -5.13 5.56
C ILE A 65 -5.57 -4.68 7.00
N ASN A 66 -4.52 -4.44 7.79
CA ASN A 66 -4.65 -3.88 9.13
C ASN A 66 -4.15 -2.43 9.11
N ILE A 67 -5.07 -1.49 8.89
CA ILE A 67 -4.83 -0.06 8.86
C ILE A 67 -5.85 0.62 9.78
N ASP A 68 -5.44 1.72 10.42
CA ASP A 68 -6.35 2.59 11.15
C ASP A 68 -7.44 3.15 10.21
N PRO A 69 -8.73 3.04 10.54
CA PRO A 69 -9.80 3.64 9.75
C PRO A 69 -9.60 5.14 9.48
N ASP A 70 -9.05 5.91 10.43
CA ASP A 70 -8.87 7.36 10.27
C ASP A 70 -7.83 7.69 9.19
N GLU A 71 -6.79 6.85 9.06
CA GLU A 71 -5.81 6.95 7.98
C GLU A 71 -6.45 6.67 6.61
N LEU A 72 -7.37 5.69 6.55
CA LEU A 72 -8.08 5.37 5.31
C LEU A 72 -9.06 6.48 4.91
N LEU A 73 -9.78 7.05 5.89
CA LEU A 73 -10.69 8.17 5.68
C LEU A 73 -9.94 9.42 5.21
N TYR A 74 -8.79 9.73 5.80
CA TYR A 74 -7.94 10.82 5.34
C TYR A 74 -7.51 10.65 3.88
N LEU A 75 -7.12 9.44 3.47
CA LEU A 75 -6.78 9.17 2.07
C LEU A 75 -7.99 9.32 1.14
N GLU A 76 -9.19 8.96 1.61
CA GLU A 76 -10.44 9.14 0.86
C GLU A 76 -10.82 10.62 0.72
N GLU A 77 -10.57 11.46 1.72
CA GLU A 77 -10.74 12.92 1.61
C GLU A 77 -9.83 13.52 0.52
N LYS A 78 -8.62 12.96 0.37
CA LYS A 78 -7.63 13.34 -0.66
C LYS A 78 -7.67 12.41 -1.88
N ARG A 79 -8.80 11.72 -2.11
CA ARG A 79 -8.94 10.60 -3.06
C ARG A 79 -8.29 10.82 -4.42
N ASP A 80 -8.62 11.93 -5.09
CA ASP A 80 -8.23 12.12 -6.48
C ASP A 80 -6.71 12.22 -6.62
N GLU A 81 -6.07 12.89 -5.66
CA GLU A 81 -4.63 13.00 -5.57
C GLU A 81 -3.98 11.67 -5.15
N ALA A 82 -4.53 11.01 -4.14
CA ALA A 82 -4.01 9.72 -3.66
C ALA A 82 -4.04 8.65 -4.77
N LEU A 83 -5.17 8.54 -5.48
CA LEU A 83 -5.33 7.62 -6.61
C LEU A 83 -4.44 8.00 -7.80
N ARG A 84 -4.25 9.30 -8.08
CA ARG A 84 -3.29 9.76 -9.09
C ARG A 84 -1.87 9.30 -8.75
N MET A 85 -1.41 9.52 -7.52
CA MET A 85 -0.09 9.06 -7.06
C MET A 85 0.05 7.55 -7.16
N LEU A 86 -0.98 6.78 -6.77
CA LEU A 86 -0.98 5.32 -6.89
C LEU A 86 -0.79 4.83 -8.35
N ARG A 87 -1.26 5.58 -9.35
CA ARG A 87 -1.12 5.26 -10.78
C ARG A 87 0.19 5.74 -11.40
N GLU A 88 0.61 6.96 -11.05
CA GLU A 88 1.72 7.67 -11.70
C GLU A 88 3.05 7.46 -10.97
N GLU A 89 3.01 7.29 -9.65
CA GLU A 89 4.18 7.15 -8.77
C GLU A 89 4.29 5.74 -8.18
N THR A 90 3.65 4.74 -8.80
CA THR A 90 3.51 3.37 -8.26
C THR A 90 4.84 2.79 -7.76
N VAL A 91 5.90 2.87 -8.56
CA VAL A 91 7.20 2.25 -8.24
C VAL A 91 7.81 2.91 -6.99
N LEU A 92 7.75 4.24 -6.89
CA LEU A 92 8.23 4.98 -5.72
C LEU A 92 7.47 4.53 -4.47
N LEU A 93 6.14 4.53 -4.52
CA LEU A 93 5.29 4.15 -3.41
C LEU A 93 5.50 2.68 -2.97
N VAL A 94 5.75 1.77 -3.92
CA VAL A 94 6.09 0.37 -3.63
C VAL A 94 7.43 0.24 -2.89
N LEU A 95 8.45 1.00 -3.30
CA LEU A 95 9.74 1.01 -2.62
C LEU A 95 9.61 1.59 -1.21
N MET A 96 8.87 2.69 -1.06
CA MET A 96 8.55 3.27 0.25
C MET A 96 7.81 2.27 1.14
N ALA A 97 6.79 1.60 0.61
CA ALA A 97 6.00 0.60 1.32
C ALA A 97 6.86 -0.59 1.78
N ALA A 98 7.74 -1.10 0.92
CA ALA A 98 8.62 -2.20 1.26
C ALA A 98 9.65 -1.81 2.33
N LYS A 99 10.18 -0.56 2.29
CA LYS A 99 11.03 -0.01 3.35
C LYS A 99 10.25 0.09 4.67
N LYS A 100 9.08 0.72 4.65
CA LYS A 100 8.21 0.90 5.82
C LYS A 100 7.77 -0.43 6.42
N ALA A 101 7.49 -1.44 5.60
CA ALA A 101 7.12 -2.79 6.06
C ALA A 101 8.26 -3.44 6.88
N LYS A 102 9.52 -3.19 6.54
CA LYS A 102 10.68 -3.63 7.32
C LYS A 102 10.76 -2.88 8.66
N GLU A 103 10.56 -1.57 8.66
CA GLU A 103 10.55 -0.73 9.88
C GLU A 103 9.45 -1.20 10.86
N LEU A 104 8.23 -1.44 10.37
CA LEU A 104 7.12 -1.93 11.19
C LEU A 104 7.38 -3.34 11.78
N LYS A 105 8.19 -4.17 11.11
CA LYS A 105 8.59 -5.48 11.63
C LYS A 105 9.59 -5.34 12.78
N ILE A 106 10.49 -4.36 12.69
CA ILE A 106 11.49 -4.07 13.71
C ILE A 106 10.84 -3.56 14.98
N ASN A 107 9.94 -2.58 14.88
CA ASN A 107 9.28 -1.98 16.06
C ASN A 107 8.49 -3.03 16.86
N LYS A 108 7.75 -3.92 16.18
CA LYS A 108 7.01 -5.03 16.84
C LYS A 108 7.92 -6.04 17.55
N LYS A 109 9.20 -6.12 17.19
CA LYS A 109 10.19 -6.98 17.86
C LYS A 109 10.74 -6.33 19.14
N PHE A 110 10.79 -5.00 19.19
CA PHE A 110 11.27 -4.25 20.36
C PHE A 110 10.18 -4.01 21.42
N GLU A 111 8.90 -4.06 21.04
CA GLU A 111 7.76 -4.01 21.97
C GLU A 111 7.42 -5.35 22.65
N ARG A 112 8.19 -6.40 22.37
CA ARG A 112 8.04 -7.76 22.93
C ARG A 112 9.20 -8.10 23.83
#